data_AF-A0A7Z2T6H6-F1
#
_entry.id   AF-A0A7Z2T6H6-F1
#
_cell.length_a   1.000
_cell.length_b   1.000
_cell.length_c   1.000
_cell.angle_alpha   90.00
_cell.angle_beta   90.00
_cell.angle_gamma   90.00
#
_symmetry.space_group_name_H-M   'P 1'
#
loop_
_entity.id
_entity.type
_entity.pdbx_description
1 polymer ?
#
loop_
_entity_poly.entity_id
_entity_poly.type
_entity_poly.pdbx_seq_one_letter_code
_entity_poly.pdbx_strand_id
1 'polypeptide(L)'
;MKTTLAALLVTLMTSGTTIASDEAPSDKVNSLVDYNWKNRIFLIQEPASSAKVIQALTDDSKAVNERDVIWFVVGKDSIASNQAGPLSDSLKSQVKSSFTNRSRQTILIGKDGGIKSRTDEFDLDQLYKQIDAMPMRKREIEKERRH
;
A
#
# COMPACT_ATOMS: atom_id res chain seq x y z
N MET A 1 19.63 -75.95 28.69
CA MET A 1 19.81 -75.81 27.24
C MET A 1 20.03 -74.33 26.90
N LYS A 2 21.09 -74.05 26.14
CA LYS A 2 21.30 -72.92 25.18
C LYS A 2 21.26 -71.49 25.75
N THR A 3 22.39 -70.84 26.06
CA THR A 3 23.43 -70.22 25.19
C THR A 3 23.04 -68.89 24.52
N THR A 4 23.90 -67.88 24.74
CA THR A 4 24.33 -66.80 23.81
C THR A 4 23.30 -65.72 23.41
N LEU A 5 23.62 -64.46 23.11
CA LEU A 5 24.78 -63.88 22.42
C LEU A 5 24.85 -62.34 22.65
N ALA A 6 25.99 -61.78 22.26
CA ALA A 6 26.46 -60.41 22.36
C ALA A 6 25.86 -59.38 21.37
N ALA A 7 26.39 -58.15 21.52
CA ALA A 7 26.73 -57.16 20.48
C ALA A 7 25.74 -56.01 20.15
N LEU A 8 26.15 -54.81 20.56
CA LEU A 8 26.38 -53.61 19.73
C LEU A 8 25.63 -53.53 18.38
N LEU A 9 24.77 -52.51 18.19
CA LEU A 9 24.80 -51.64 17.00
C LEU A 9 23.93 -50.37 17.13
N VAL A 10 24.49 -49.28 16.60
CA VAL A 10 24.01 -47.92 16.34
C VAL A 10 22.74 -47.92 15.47
N THR A 11 21.72 -47.06 15.65
CA THR A 11 21.47 -45.71 15.08
C THR A 11 19.95 -45.47 15.35
N LEU A 12 19.38 -44.26 15.47
CA LEU A 12 19.05 -43.38 14.36
C LEU A 12 18.46 -42.07 14.90
N MET A 13 18.91 -40.97 14.30
CA MET A 13 18.41 -39.62 14.52
C MET A 13 16.92 -39.52 14.22
N THR A 14 16.14 -38.96 15.15
CA THR A 14 14.85 -38.34 14.81
C THR A 14 15.04 -36.84 14.86
N SER A 15 15.34 -36.29 13.68
CA SER A 15 15.27 -34.86 13.41
C SER A 15 13.91 -34.35 13.87
N GLY A 16 13.92 -33.43 14.84
CA GLY A 16 12.76 -32.59 15.12
C GLY A 16 12.54 -31.72 13.90
N THR A 17 11.66 -32.14 13.00
CA THR A 17 11.19 -31.30 11.90
C THR A 17 10.47 -30.13 12.53
N THR A 18 11.10 -28.96 12.52
CA THR A 18 10.39 -27.71 12.78
C THR A 18 9.23 -27.65 11.82
N ILE A 19 8.02 -27.52 12.34
CA ILE A 19 6.85 -27.13 11.56
C ILE A 19 7.18 -25.73 11.05
N ALA A 20 7.78 -25.66 9.86
CA ALA A 20 7.81 -24.44 9.08
C ALA A 20 6.35 -24.11 8.84
N SER A 21 5.85 -23.11 9.57
CA SER A 21 4.60 -22.48 9.21
C SER A 21 4.88 -21.84 7.86
N ASP A 22 4.42 -22.51 6.80
CA ASP A 22 4.34 -21.95 5.47
C ASP A 22 3.25 -20.87 5.55
N GLU A 23 3.61 -19.72 6.14
CA GLU A 23 2.84 -18.51 5.95
C GLU A 23 2.94 -18.20 4.46
N ALA A 24 1.87 -18.50 3.74
CA ALA A 24 1.67 -18.02 2.38
C ALA A 24 2.14 -16.56 2.32
N PRO A 25 2.92 -16.14 1.29
CA PRO A 25 3.39 -14.77 1.19
C PRO A 25 2.18 -13.84 1.30
N SER A 26 2.01 -13.23 2.47
CA SER A 26 1.05 -12.15 2.60
C SER A 26 1.64 -11.05 1.74
N ASP A 27 0.92 -10.63 0.70
CA ASP A 27 1.17 -9.40 -0.08
C ASP A 27 0.99 -8.17 0.84
N LYS A 28 1.67 -8.17 1.98
CA LYS A 28 1.57 -7.19 3.03
C LYS A 28 2.44 -6.03 2.60
N VAL A 29 1.79 -5.03 2.04
CA VAL A 29 2.45 -3.76 1.74
C VAL A 29 2.93 -3.13 3.06
N ASN A 30 4.24 -2.96 3.16
CA ASN A 30 4.90 -2.50 4.39
C ASN A 30 5.41 -1.06 4.26
N SER A 31 5.46 -0.52 3.04
CA SER A 31 6.01 0.79 2.76
C SER A 31 5.35 1.48 1.56
N LEU A 32 5.37 2.81 1.52
CA LEU A 32 4.92 3.58 0.35
C LEU A 32 5.71 3.24 -0.92
N VAL A 33 6.97 2.81 -0.78
CA VAL A 33 7.82 2.42 -1.92
C VAL A 33 7.30 1.18 -2.65
N ASP A 34 6.51 0.33 -1.98
CA ASP A 34 5.98 -0.91 -2.56
C ASP A 34 4.95 -0.63 -3.68
N TYR A 35 4.42 0.60 -3.71
CA TYR A 35 3.52 1.11 -4.75
C TYR A 35 4.24 1.70 -5.97
N ASN A 36 5.57 1.88 -5.90
CA ASN A 36 6.31 2.44 -7.02
C ASN A 36 6.12 1.61 -8.28
N TRP A 37 6.05 2.31 -9.41
CA TRP A 37 5.80 1.85 -10.77
C TRP A 37 4.41 1.23 -10.99
N LYS A 38 3.66 0.93 -9.92
CA LYS A 38 2.32 0.33 -9.97
C LYS A 38 1.23 1.37 -9.79
N ASN A 39 1.34 2.19 -8.74
CA ASN A 39 0.27 3.08 -8.31
C ASN A 39 0.75 4.52 -8.13
N ARG A 40 -0.20 5.44 -8.31
CA ARG A 40 -0.09 6.82 -7.84
C ARG A 40 -0.65 6.87 -6.42
N ILE A 41 -0.11 7.74 -5.57
CA ILE A 41 -0.55 7.81 -4.17
C ILE A 41 -1.14 9.18 -3.87
N PHE A 42 -2.34 9.19 -3.31
CA PHE A 42 -2.89 10.35 -2.60
C PHE A 42 -2.67 10.18 -1.10
N LEU A 43 -1.96 11.11 -0.48
CA LEU A 43 -1.91 11.23 0.98
C LEU A 43 -2.72 12.47 1.38
N ILE A 44 -3.78 12.29 2.17
CA ILE A 44 -4.69 13.38 2.54
C ILE A 44 -4.83 13.41 4.06
N GLN A 45 -4.40 14.50 4.69
CA GLN A 45 -4.67 14.80 6.08
C GLN A 45 -5.82 15.80 6.15
N GLU A 46 -6.97 15.37 6.67
CA GLU A 46 -8.16 16.21 6.79
C GLU A 46 -8.96 15.80 8.04
N PRO A 47 -8.48 16.14 9.26
CA PRO A 47 -9.05 15.61 10.50
C PRO A 47 -10.49 16.05 10.76
N ALA A 48 -10.89 17.22 10.26
CA ALA A 48 -12.22 17.78 10.49
C ALA A 48 -13.29 17.23 9.53
N SER A 49 -12.90 16.73 8.35
CA SER A 49 -13.84 16.35 7.30
C SER A 49 -13.46 15.10 6.51
N SER A 50 -12.66 14.20 7.09
CA SER A 50 -12.20 12.97 6.45
C SER A 50 -13.32 12.11 5.86
N ALA A 51 -14.49 12.03 6.50
CA ALA A 51 -15.64 11.29 5.97
C ALA A 51 -16.11 11.81 4.60
N LYS A 52 -16.11 13.13 4.38
CA LYS A 52 -16.48 13.73 3.08
C LYS A 52 -15.44 13.42 2.01
N VAL A 53 -14.15 13.47 2.37
CA VAL A 53 -13.05 13.09 1.48
C VAL A 53 -13.15 11.63 1.07
N ILE A 54 -13.36 10.72 2.02
CA ILE A 54 -13.50 9.28 1.78
C ILE A 54 -14.71 9.01 0.88
N GLN A 55 -15.84 9.68 1.14
CA GLN A 55 -17.04 9.55 0.32
C GLN A 55 -16.76 9.97 -1.14
N ALA A 56 -16.16 11.13 -1.36
CA ALA A 56 -15.81 11.60 -2.71
C ALA A 56 -14.90 10.61 -3.46
N LEU A 57 -13.89 10.04 -2.77
CA LEU A 57 -13.00 9.03 -3.35
C LEU A 57 -13.68 7.70 -3.64
N THR A 58 -14.68 7.32 -2.83
CA THR A 58 -15.41 6.06 -2.98
C THR A 58 -16.47 6.16 -4.07
N ASP A 59 -17.23 7.27 -4.09
CA ASP A 59 -18.25 7.55 -5.09
C ASP A 59 -17.64 7.61 -6.51
N ASP A 60 -16.39 8.05 -6.62
CA ASP A 60 -15.64 8.13 -7.88
C ASP A 60 -14.58 7.03 -8.05
N SER A 61 -14.80 5.86 -7.42
CA SER A 61 -13.88 4.73 -7.44
C SER A 61 -13.45 4.29 -8.85
N LYS A 62 -14.32 4.45 -9.85
CA LYS A 62 -13.97 4.16 -11.26
C LYS A 62 -12.84 5.05 -11.76
N ALA A 63 -12.92 6.37 -11.56
CA ALA A 63 -11.90 7.32 -12.01
C ALA A 63 -10.60 7.19 -11.21
N VAL A 64 -10.70 6.85 -9.93
CA VAL A 64 -9.57 6.49 -9.05
C VAL A 64 -8.83 5.27 -9.62
N ASN A 65 -9.57 4.20 -9.95
CA ASN A 65 -9.00 2.96 -10.46
C ASN A 65 -8.39 3.12 -11.86
N GLU A 66 -9.03 3.85 -12.77
CA GLU A 66 -8.49 4.13 -14.11
C GLU A 66 -7.14 4.88 -14.08
N ARG A 67 -6.86 5.57 -12.97
CA ARG A 67 -5.61 6.30 -12.74
C ARG A 67 -4.63 5.54 -11.85
N ASP A 68 -4.91 4.27 -11.54
CA ASP A 68 -4.13 3.42 -10.64
C ASP A 68 -3.84 4.08 -9.29
N VAL A 69 -4.81 4.80 -8.73
CA VAL A 69 -4.62 5.55 -7.47
C VAL A 69 -4.87 4.67 -6.25
N ILE A 70 -3.91 4.68 -5.33
CA ILE A 70 -4.11 4.27 -3.93
C ILE A 70 -4.16 5.53 -3.08
N TRP A 71 -5.13 5.63 -2.17
CA TRP A 71 -5.28 6.79 -1.30
C TRP A 71 -5.18 6.39 0.16
N PHE A 72 -4.67 7.32 0.97
CA PHE A 72 -4.62 7.24 2.42
C PHE A 72 -5.19 8.54 3.00
N VAL A 73 -6.33 8.45 3.67
CA VAL A 73 -6.98 9.59 4.34
C VAL A 73 -6.75 9.50 5.83
N VAL A 74 -5.94 10.40 6.37
CA VAL A 74 -5.68 10.56 7.80
C VAL A 74 -6.76 11.47 8.40
N GLY A 75 -7.65 10.86 9.17
CA GLY A 75 -8.63 11.56 10.01
C GLY A 75 -8.07 11.85 11.41
N LYS A 76 -8.97 12.16 12.35
CA LYS A 76 -8.59 12.43 13.75
C LYS A 76 -7.97 11.21 14.44
N ASP A 77 -8.61 10.05 14.31
CA ASP A 77 -8.26 8.85 15.10
C ASP A 77 -7.87 7.64 14.24
N SER A 78 -8.01 7.73 12.91
CA SER A 78 -7.81 6.60 12.01
C SER A 78 -7.23 7.02 10.66
N ILE A 79 -6.72 6.02 9.93
CA ILE A 79 -6.33 6.15 8.53
C ILE A 79 -7.24 5.22 7.73
N ALA A 80 -7.97 5.78 6.77
CA ALA A 80 -8.71 5.02 5.78
C ALA A 80 -7.91 4.88 4.49
N SER A 81 -8.10 3.79 3.75
CA SER A 81 -7.45 3.55 2.46
C SER A 81 -8.30 2.64 1.57
N ASN A 82 -8.10 2.70 0.26
CA ASN A 82 -8.56 1.69 -0.69
C ASN A 82 -7.55 0.56 -0.92
N GLN A 83 -6.42 0.51 -0.19
CA GLN A 83 -5.53 -0.65 -0.20
C GLN A 83 -6.30 -1.92 0.18
N ALA A 84 -6.03 -3.02 -0.53
CA ALA A 84 -6.45 -4.35 -0.11
C ALA A 84 -5.78 -4.77 1.21
N GLY A 85 -6.60 -5.16 2.19
CA GLY A 85 -6.13 -5.69 3.47
C GLY A 85 -5.70 -4.62 4.48
N PRO A 86 -5.27 -5.04 5.67
CA PRO A 86 -4.94 -4.12 6.76
C PRO A 86 -3.64 -3.33 6.47
N LEU A 87 -3.61 -2.08 6.95
CA LEU A 87 -2.40 -1.27 6.92
C LEU A 87 -1.40 -1.76 7.97
N SER A 88 -0.16 -2.00 7.56
CA SER A 88 0.94 -2.26 8.50
C SER A 88 1.29 -1.02 9.32
N ASP A 89 1.82 -1.20 10.53
CA ASP A 89 2.18 -0.06 11.39
C ASP A 89 3.34 0.77 10.82
N SER A 90 4.25 0.13 10.08
CA SER A 90 5.28 0.81 9.28
C SER A 90 4.66 1.76 8.27
N LEU A 91 3.71 1.26 7.45
CA LEU A 91 3.03 2.07 6.45
C LEU A 91 2.23 3.21 7.08
N LYS A 92 1.46 2.94 8.16
CA LYS A 92 0.75 3.99 8.90
C LYS A 92 1.69 5.09 9.39
N SER A 93 2.86 4.70 9.90
CA SER A 93 3.87 5.64 10.41
C SER A 93 4.45 6.50 9.28
N GLN A 94 4.77 5.90 8.13
CA GLN A 94 5.24 6.63 6.95
C GLN A 94 4.18 7.59 6.37
N VAL A 95 2.92 7.17 6.31
CA VAL A 95 1.81 8.04 5.87
C VAL A 95 1.73 9.26 6.79
N LYS A 96 1.72 9.06 8.12
CA LYS A 96 1.66 10.16 9.09
C LYS A 96 2.88 11.09 9.01
N SER A 97 4.08 10.52 8.87
CA SER A 97 5.32 11.32 8.82
C SER A 97 5.52 12.05 7.48
N SER A 98 4.73 11.74 6.46
CA SER A 98 4.79 12.43 5.16
C SER A 98 4.22 13.84 5.21
N PHE A 99 3.39 14.15 6.20
CA PHE A 99 2.78 15.47 6.37
C PHE A 99 3.68 16.41 7.17
N THR A 100 3.56 17.71 6.88
CA THR A 100 4.20 18.78 7.67
C THR A 100 3.32 19.14 8.88
N ASN A 101 3.77 20.06 9.75
CA ASN A 101 3.03 20.57 10.92
C ASN A 101 1.77 21.41 10.59
N ARG A 102 1.13 21.19 9.44
CA ARG A 102 -0.12 21.85 9.06
C ARG A 102 -1.31 21.04 9.53
N SER A 103 -2.45 21.69 9.73
CA SER A 103 -3.68 21.05 10.19
C SER A 103 -4.32 20.16 9.10
N ARG A 104 -4.20 20.55 7.84
CA ARG A 104 -4.68 19.83 6.66
C ARG A 104 -3.68 19.92 5.53
N GLN A 105 -3.60 18.85 4.73
CA GLN A 105 -2.66 18.76 3.63
C GLN A 105 -2.99 17.60 2.69
N THR A 106 -2.84 17.83 1.39
CA THR A 106 -2.97 16.83 0.32
C THR A 106 -1.64 16.72 -0.42
N ILE A 107 -1.19 15.49 -0.67
CA ILE A 107 0.05 15.18 -1.38
C ILE A 107 -0.26 14.20 -2.50
N LEU A 108 0.19 14.52 -3.72
CA LEU A 108 0.20 13.60 -4.84
C LEU A 108 1.61 13.04 -5.03
N ILE A 109 1.75 11.71 -4.99
CA ILE A 109 2.97 10.99 -5.34
C ILE A 109 2.74 10.24 -6.64
N GLY A 110 3.66 10.40 -7.60
CA GLY A 110 3.59 9.69 -8.88
C GLY A 110 3.98 8.22 -8.77
N LYS A 111 3.79 7.47 -9.87
CA LYS A 111 4.29 6.09 -9.98
C LYS A 111 5.82 6.01 -9.88
N ASP A 112 6.55 7.10 -10.11
CA ASP A 112 8.00 7.15 -9.92
C ASP A 112 8.41 7.31 -8.44
N GLY A 113 7.45 7.38 -7.51
CA GLY A 113 7.69 7.62 -6.08
C GLY A 113 7.99 9.08 -5.76
N GLY A 114 8.02 9.97 -6.75
CA GLY A 114 8.28 11.40 -6.57
C GLY A 114 7.02 12.16 -6.20
N ILE A 115 7.14 13.09 -5.24
CA ILE A 115 6.08 14.06 -4.91
C ILE A 115 5.86 14.99 -6.12
N LYS A 116 4.61 15.10 -6.58
CA LYS A 116 4.19 15.95 -7.69
C LYS A 116 3.58 17.25 -7.22
N SER A 117 2.85 17.22 -6.11
CA SER A 117 2.26 18.41 -5.50
C SER A 117 2.04 18.20 -4.01
N ARG A 118 2.01 19.32 -3.28
CA ARG A 118 1.64 19.41 -1.87
C ARG A 118 0.80 20.67 -1.68
N THR A 119 -0.47 20.51 -1.32
CA THR A 119 -1.43 21.61 -1.15
C THR A 119 -2.10 21.49 0.20
N ASP A 120 -2.68 22.58 0.69
CA ASP A 120 -3.41 22.54 1.96
C ASP A 120 -4.88 22.13 1.76
N GLU A 121 -5.35 22.07 0.51
CA GLU A 121 -6.74 21.76 0.18
C GLU A 121 -6.86 20.42 -0.55
N PHE A 122 -7.95 19.70 -0.26
CA PHE A 122 -8.38 18.57 -1.05
C PHE A 122 -9.29 19.05 -2.18
N ASP A 123 -8.88 18.79 -3.41
CA ASP A 123 -9.65 19.03 -4.63
C ASP A 123 -9.40 17.85 -5.58
N LEU A 124 -10.40 16.97 -5.69
CA LEU A 124 -10.28 15.72 -6.44
C LEU A 124 -10.13 15.96 -7.94
N ASP A 125 -10.86 16.92 -8.49
CA ASP A 125 -10.77 17.28 -9.91
C ASP A 125 -9.39 17.83 -10.26
N GLN A 126 -8.80 18.64 -9.39
CA GLN A 126 -7.44 19.15 -9.61
C GLN A 126 -6.39 18.06 -9.50
N LEU A 127 -6.56 17.09 -8.58
CA LEU A 127 -5.67 15.93 -8.51
C LEU A 127 -5.70 15.13 -9.81
N TYR A 128 -6.89 14.89 -10.39
CA TYR A 128 -7.00 14.21 -11.67
C TYR A 128 -6.40 15.00 -12.83
N LYS A 129 -6.66 16.31 -12.91
CA LYS A 129 -6.04 17.19 -13.91
C LYS A 129 -4.52 17.15 -13.83
N GLN A 130 -3.96 17.17 -12.63
CA GLN A 130 -2.52 17.01 -12.41
C GLN A 130 -2.02 15.65 -12.89
N ILE A 131 -2.76 14.57 -12.60
CA ILE A 131 -2.42 13.23 -13.07
C ILE A 131 -2.41 13.15 -14.60
N ASP A 132 -3.47 13.63 -15.25
CA ASP A 132 -3.66 13.53 -16.70
C ASP A 132 -2.68 14.43 -17.47
N ALA A 133 -2.16 15.47 -16.83
CA ALA A 133 -1.07 16.27 -17.37
C ALA A 133 0.29 15.53 -17.37
N MET A 134 0.48 14.49 -16.55
CA MET A 134 1.77 13.79 -16.41
C MET A 134 2.16 13.04 -17.70
N PRO A 135 3.43 13.11 -18.15
CA PRO A 135 3.88 12.43 -19.37
C PRO A 135 3.61 10.93 -19.38
N MET A 136 3.78 10.26 -18.24
CA MET A 136 3.49 8.83 -18.11
C MET A 136 1.99 8.54 -18.31
N ARG A 137 1.11 9.36 -17.72
CA ARG A 137 -0.34 9.19 -17.88
C ARG A 137 -0.79 9.40 -19.32
N LYS A 138 -0.23 10.39 -20.00
CA LYS A 138 -0.49 10.61 -21.44
C LYS A 138 -0.13 9.39 -22.30
N ARG A 139 0.97 8.70 -21.97
CA ARG A 139 1.38 7.46 -22.66
C ARG A 139 0.45 6.29 -22.37
N GLU A 140 -0.04 6.16 -21.14
CA GLU A 140 -1.03 5.14 -20.76
C GLU A 140 -2.31 5.31 -21.60
N ILE A 141 -2.87 6.52 -21.61
CA ILE A 141 -4.09 6.85 -22.37
C ILE A 141 -3.90 6.58 -23.87
N GLU A 142 -2.75 6.98 -24.44
CA GLU A 142 -2.47 6.71 -25.86
C GLU A 142 -2.32 5.21 -26.15
N LYS A 143 -1.80 4.42 -25.20
CA LYS A 143 -1.72 2.97 -25.34
C LYS A 143 -3.10 2.33 -25.28
N GLU A 144 -3.94 2.76 -24.35
CA GLU A 144 -5.33 2.31 -24.20
C GLU A 144 -6.16 2.63 -25.45
N ARG A 145 -6.02 3.83 -26.04
CA ARG A 145 -6.73 4.23 -27.27
C ARG A 145 -6.39 3.38 -28.50
N ARG A 146 -5.24 2.71 -28.49
CA ARG A 146 -4.77 1.88 -29.61
C ARG A 146 -5.23 0.42 -29.53
N HIS A 147 -5.86 0.02 -28.43
CA HIS A 147 -6.37 -1.33 -28.20
C HIS A 147 -7.90 -1.30 -28.15
#